data_AF-A0AAV4WQG2-F1
#
_entry.id   AF-A0AAV4WQG2-F1
#
_cell.length_a   1.000
_cell.length_b   1.000
_cell.length_c   1.000
_cell.angle_alpha   90.00
_cell.angle_beta   90.00
_cell.angle_gamma   90.00
#
_symmetry.space_group_name_H-M   'P 1'
#
loop_
_entity.id
_entity.type
_entity.pdbx_description
1 polymer ?
#
loop_
_entity_poly.entity_id
_entity_poly.type
_entity_poly.pdbx_seq_one_letter_code
_entity_poly.pdbx_strand_id
1 'polypeptide(L)'
;MVDFLAENNACGQTLLRLVSRGNAIIAELLRLSDVIPRVFRLELKSDIQKYSDVLCDFSYFKISDFYENKIESNPQLQDRDEEFKENYIDILTKILLSI
;
A
#
# COMPACT_ATOMS: atom_id res chain seq x y z
N MET A 1 -38.29 -2.76 26.23
CA MET A 1 -37.44 -2.33 25.11
C MET A 1 -36.52 -3.50 24.82
N VAL A 2 -36.54 -4.09 23.62
CA VAL A 2 -35.62 -5.18 23.29
C VAL A 2 -34.22 -4.57 23.29
N ASP A 3 -33.31 -5.14 24.08
CA ASP A 3 -31.93 -4.66 24.13
C ASP A 3 -31.32 -4.75 22.72
N PHE A 4 -30.81 -3.62 22.24
CA PHE A 4 -30.25 -3.50 20.90
C PHE A 4 -29.05 -4.44 20.72
N LEU A 5 -28.27 -4.66 21.78
CA LEU A 5 -27.10 -5.53 21.76
C LEU A 5 -27.39 -6.98 22.15
N ALA A 6 -28.67 -7.33 22.38
CA ALA A 6 -29.04 -8.71 22.69
C ALA A 6 -28.57 -9.67 21.58
N GLU A 7 -28.17 -10.88 21.96
CA GLU A 7 -27.67 -11.90 21.01
C GLU A 7 -28.71 -12.29 19.95
N ASN A 8 -30.00 -12.21 20.30
CA ASN A 8 -31.10 -12.49 19.38
C ASN A 8 -31.45 -11.30 18.46
N ASN A 9 -30.81 -10.15 18.62
CA ASN A 9 -30.99 -9.00 17.75
C ASN A 9 -29.97 -9.03 16.61
N ALA A 10 -30.36 -9.65 15.49
CA ALA A 10 -29.50 -9.79 14.32
C ALA A 10 -28.97 -8.44 13.79
N CYS A 11 -29.76 -7.36 13.86
CA CYS A 11 -29.36 -6.03 13.41
C CYS A 11 -28.23 -5.46 14.30
N GLY A 12 -28.44 -5.46 15.62
CA GLY A 12 -27.44 -4.96 16.57
C GLY A 12 -26.15 -5.76 16.56
N GLN A 13 -26.23 -7.09 16.46
CA GLN A 13 -25.06 -7.97 16.32
C GLN A 13 -24.31 -7.74 15.00
N THR A 14 -25.03 -7.52 13.90
CA THR A 14 -24.41 -7.20 12.60
C THR A 14 -23.68 -5.86 12.65
N LEU A 15 -24.30 -4.83 13.23
CA LEU A 15 -23.68 -3.53 13.39
C LEU A 15 -22.43 -3.61 14.27
N LEU A 16 -22.49 -4.33 15.40
CA LEU A 16 -21.35 -4.52 16.29
C LEU A 16 -20.18 -5.21 15.57
N ARG A 17 -20.46 -6.26 14.79
CA ARG A 17 -19.43 -6.94 13.97
C ARG A 17 -18.83 -6.01 12.92
N LEU A 18 -19.65 -5.21 12.26
CA LEU A 18 -19.19 -4.27 11.24
C LEU A 18 -18.27 -3.21 11.85
N VAL A 19 -18.69 -2.59 12.95
CA VAL A 19 -17.89 -1.58 13.66
C VAL A 19 -16.61 -2.18 14.21
N SER A 20 -16.68 -3.37 14.82
CA SER A 20 -15.49 -4.07 15.32
C SER A 20 -14.49 -4.37 14.21
N ARG A 21 -14.95 -4.86 13.05
CA ARG A 21 -14.08 -5.12 11.89
C ARG A 21 -13.52 -3.84 11.30
N GLY A 22 -14.34 -2.79 11.17
CA GLY A 22 -13.89 -1.48 10.70
C GLY A 22 -12.78 -0.90 11.57
N ASN A 23 -12.93 -0.97 12.90
CA ASN A 23 -11.90 -0.54 13.84
C ASN A 23 -10.61 -1.35 13.71
N ALA A 24 -10.71 -2.67 13.53
CA ALA A 24 -9.54 -3.53 13.34
C ALA A 24 -8.80 -3.18 12.04
N ILE A 25 -9.52 -2.98 10.93
CA ILE A 25 -8.93 -2.57 9.65
C ILE A 25 -8.22 -1.22 9.79
N ILE A 26 -8.86 -0.22 10.39
CA ILE A 26 -8.26 1.11 10.58
C ILE A 26 -6.99 1.02 11.43
N ALA A 27 -7.04 0.27 12.54
CA ALA A 27 -5.89 0.08 13.41
C ALA A 27 -4.72 -0.60 12.67
N GLU A 28 -5.01 -1.59 11.83
CA GLU A 28 -3.99 -2.29 11.04
C GLU A 28 -3.40 -1.37 9.95
N LEU A 29 -4.22 -0.60 9.24
CA LEU A 29 -3.74 0.38 8.27
C LEU A 29 -2.82 1.42 8.90
N LEU A 30 -3.16 1.92 10.09
CA LEU A 30 -2.30 2.85 10.83
C LEU A 30 -0.97 2.18 11.22
N ARG A 31 -1.02 0.96 11.76
CA ARG A 31 0.17 0.18 12.13
C ARG A 31 1.08 -0.07 10.93
N LEU A 32 0.50 -0.39 9.76
CA LEU A 32 1.24 -0.60 8.52
C LEU A 32 1.85 0.70 8.01
N SER A 33 1.16 1.83 8.15
CA SER A 33 1.67 3.13 7.73
C SER A 33 2.95 3.54 8.48
N ASP A 34 3.08 3.14 9.75
CA ASP A 34 4.26 3.42 10.57
C ASP A 34 5.49 2.60 10.16
N VAL A 35 5.29 1.42 9.57
CA VAL A 35 6.37 0.48 9.23
C VAL A 35 6.76 0.48 7.75
N ILE A 36 6.21 1.40 6.94
CA ILE A 36 6.59 1.54 5.53
C ILE A 36 8.10 1.79 5.43
N PRO A 37 8.86 0.91 4.74
CA PRO A 37 10.30 1.08 4.58
C PRO A 37 10.64 2.41 3.90
N ARG A 38 11.70 3.07 4.38
CA ARG A 38 12.09 4.43 3.95
C ARG A 38 12.36 4.55 2.45
N VAL A 39 12.81 3.47 1.82
CA VAL A 39 13.09 3.43 0.39
C VAL A 39 11.84 3.72 -0.47
N PHE A 40 10.65 3.28 -0.03
CA PHE A 40 9.38 3.59 -0.71
C PHE A 40 8.90 5.02 -0.48
N ARG A 41 9.41 5.67 0.57
CA ARG A 41 9.12 7.08 0.88
C ARG A 41 10.13 8.04 0.25
N LEU A 42 11.18 7.53 -0.40
CA LEU A 42 12.25 8.32 -1.00
C LEU A 42 12.82 9.37 -0.02
N GLU A 43 13.04 9.00 1.25
CA GLU A 43 13.48 9.95 2.28
C GLU A 43 14.97 10.31 2.17
N LEU A 44 15.80 9.39 1.68
CA LEU A 44 17.24 9.62 1.51
C LEU A 44 17.53 10.22 0.14
N LYS A 45 18.47 11.17 0.07
CA LYS A 45 18.92 11.76 -1.20
C LYS A 45 19.42 10.71 -2.19
N SER A 46 20.05 9.64 -1.70
CA SER A 46 20.49 8.50 -2.51
C SER A 46 19.32 7.78 -3.17
N ASP A 47 18.24 7.57 -2.43
CA ASP A 47 17.07 6.83 -2.90
C ASP A 47 16.29 7.66 -3.91
N ILE A 48 16.17 8.97 -3.66
CA ILE A 48 15.60 9.92 -4.63
C ILE A 48 16.38 9.85 -5.94
N GLN A 49 17.70 10.04 -5.90
CA GLN A 49 18.52 10.03 -7.11
C GLN A 49 18.50 8.68 -7.85
N LYS A 50 18.27 7.59 -7.13
CA LYS A 50 18.34 6.23 -7.68
C LYS A 50 17.00 5.72 -8.21
N TYR A 51 15.90 6.02 -7.52
CA TYR A 51 14.62 5.36 -7.72
C TYR A 51 13.46 6.33 -8.05
N SER A 52 13.65 7.66 -8.03
CA SER A 52 12.54 8.60 -8.31
C SER A 52 11.95 8.47 -9.70
N ASP A 53 12.70 7.95 -10.66
CA ASP A 53 12.25 7.78 -12.03
C ASP A 53 11.46 6.49 -12.28
N VAL A 54 11.57 5.50 -11.37
CA VAL A 54 10.89 4.20 -11.45
C VAL A 54 9.78 4.04 -10.41
N LEU A 55 9.85 4.78 -9.29
CA LEU A 55 8.78 4.87 -8.31
C LEU A 55 7.80 5.98 -8.65
N CYS A 56 6.57 5.60 -8.95
CA CYS A 56 5.50 6.53 -9.29
C CYS A 56 4.57 6.78 -8.09
N ASP A 57 3.94 7.96 -8.07
CA ASP A 57 2.81 8.23 -7.20
C ASP A 57 1.48 7.79 -7.85
N PHE A 58 0.35 8.18 -7.25
CA PHE A 58 -0.98 7.87 -7.79
C PHE A 58 -1.29 8.54 -9.13
N SER A 59 -0.46 9.45 -9.64
CA SER A 59 -0.61 9.98 -11.00
C SER A 59 -0.40 8.90 -12.06
N TYR A 60 0.34 7.82 -11.76
CA TYR A 60 0.54 6.69 -12.65
C TYR A 60 -0.77 6.17 -13.23
N PHE A 61 -1.82 6.03 -12.40
CA PHE A 61 -3.13 5.53 -12.87
C PHE A 61 -3.83 6.40 -13.91
N LYS A 62 -3.39 7.65 -14.09
CA LYS A 62 -3.93 8.58 -15.10
C LYS A 62 -3.10 8.63 -16.38
N ILE A 63 -1.82 8.29 -16.30
CA ILE A 63 -0.83 8.47 -17.38
C ILE A 63 0.15 7.30 -17.44
N SER A 64 -0.35 6.06 -17.28
CA SER A 64 0.45 4.83 -17.22
C SER A 64 1.35 4.67 -18.43
N ASP A 65 0.80 4.89 -19.63
CA ASP A 65 1.52 4.73 -20.89
C ASP A 65 2.76 5.62 -20.96
N PHE A 66 2.70 6.84 -20.43
CA PHE A 66 3.85 7.74 -20.41
C PHE A 66 4.98 7.19 -19.52
N TYR A 67 4.63 6.69 -18.34
CA TYR A 67 5.60 6.12 -17.40
C TYR A 67 6.21 4.82 -17.93
N GLU A 68 5.38 3.94 -18.48
CA GLU A 68 5.83 2.68 -19.09
C GLU A 68 6.78 2.95 -20.26
N ASN A 69 6.38 3.82 -21.20
CA ASN A 69 7.25 4.19 -22.32
C ASN A 69 8.57 4.84 -21.85
N LYS A 70 8.54 5.65 -20.78
CA LYS A 70 9.74 6.28 -20.20
C LYS A 70 10.72 5.22 -19.68
N ILE A 71 10.23 4.20 -18.98
CA ILE A 71 11.07 3.12 -18.44
C ILE A 71 11.56 2.23 -19.59
N GLU A 72 10.67 1.80 -20.48
CA GLU A 72 10.99 0.90 -21.60
C GLU A 72 11.97 1.50 -22.59
N SER A 73 11.94 2.82 -22.82
CA SER A 73 12.87 3.48 -23.74
C SER A 73 14.27 3.74 -23.16
N ASN A 74 14.49 3.50 -21.87
CA ASN A 74 15.77 3.78 -21.20
C ASN A 74 16.32 2.54 -20.48
N PRO A 75 17.37 1.88 -21.02
CA PRO A 75 17.99 0.70 -20.40
C PRO A 75 18.41 0.92 -18.94
N GLN A 76 18.89 2.11 -18.60
CA GLN A 76 19.30 2.41 -17.22
C GLN A 76 18.11 2.44 -16.26
N LEU A 77 16.93 2.85 -16.72
CA LEU A 77 15.71 2.82 -15.90
C LEU A 77 15.16 1.40 -15.78
N GLN A 78 15.28 0.58 -16.82
CA GLN A 78 14.94 -0.84 -16.75
C GLN A 78 15.77 -1.57 -15.69
N ASP A 79 17.10 -1.39 -15.72
CA ASP A 79 18.00 -1.99 -14.73
C ASP A 79 17.62 -1.58 -13.29
N ARG A 80 17.21 -0.32 -13.09
CA ARG A 80 16.83 0.21 -11.77
C ARG A 80 15.47 -0.30 -11.32
N ASP A 81 14.52 -0.43 -12.25
CA ASP A 81 13.19 -1.00 -11.98
C ASP A 81 13.29 -2.48 -11.60
N GLU A 82 14.10 -3.25 -12.34
CA GLU A 82 14.35 -4.67 -12.04
C GLU A 82 15.09 -4.83 -10.69
N GLU A 83 16.18 -4.09 -10.46
CA GLU A 83 16.89 -4.09 -9.18
C GLU A 83 15.95 -3.76 -8.02
N PHE A 84 15.07 -2.77 -8.19
CA PHE A 84 14.12 -2.40 -7.14
C PHE A 84 13.11 -3.51 -6.85
N LYS A 85 12.56 -4.14 -7.90
CA LYS A 85 11.64 -5.26 -7.77
C LYS A 85 12.29 -6.43 -7.04
N GLU A 86 13.47 -6.87 -7.46
CA GLU A 86 14.19 -8.00 -6.85
C GLU A 86 14.43 -7.80 -5.35
N ASN A 87 14.77 -6.57 -4.94
CA ASN A 87 15.11 -6.29 -3.54
C ASN A 87 13.89 -6.07 -2.65
N TYR A 88 12.76 -5.60 -3.19
CA TYR A 88 11.70 -5.01 -2.36
C TYR A 88 10.29 -5.55 -2.62
N ILE A 89 10.05 -6.34 -3.69
CA ILE A 89 8.70 -6.84 -4.04
C ILE A 89 8.12 -7.75 -2.96
N ASP A 90 8.96 -8.58 -2.32
CA ASP A 90 8.52 -9.48 -1.26
C ASP A 90 8.04 -8.72 -0.02
N ILE A 91 8.69 -7.60 0.29
CA ILE A 91 8.31 -6.74 1.42
C ILE A 91 6.97 -6.07 1.13
N LEU A 92 6.78 -5.53 -0.07
CA LEU A 92 5.50 -4.97 -0.50
C LEU A 92 4.38 -6.01 -0.44
N THR A 93 4.64 -7.21 -0.96
CA THR A 93 3.65 -8.30 -1.01
C THR A 93 3.20 -8.70 0.39
N LYS A 94 4.14 -8.80 1.35
CA LYS A 94 3.79 -9.09 2.76
C LYS A 94 2.93 -7.99 3.39
N ILE A 95 3.23 -6.72 3.12
CA ILE A 95 2.44 -5.58 3.61
C ILE A 95 1.02 -5.63 3.02
N LEU A 96 0.89 -5.86 1.72
CA LEU A 96 -0.41 -5.90 1.03
C LEU A 96 -1.27 -7.08 1.50
N LEU A 97 -0.68 -8.27 1.70
CA LEU A 97 -1.38 -9.47 2.16
C LEU A 97 -1.73 -9.44 3.66
N SER A 98 -1.22 -8.47 4.42
CA SER A 98 -1.55 -8.31 5.84
C SER A 98 -2.84 -7.50 6.06
N ILE A 99 -3.40 -6.91 5.00
CA ILE A 99 -4.66 -6.15 4.98
C ILE A 99 -5.80 -7.06 4.52
#